data_AF-A0A7G1NP36-F1
#
_entry.id   AF-A0A7G1NP36-F1
#
_cell.length_a   1.000
_cell.length_b   1.000
_cell.length_c   1.000
_cell.angle_alpha   90.00
_cell.angle_beta   90.00
_cell.angle_gamma   90.00
#
_symmetry.space_group_name_H-M   'P 1'
#
loop_
_entity.id
_entity.type
_entity.pdbx_description
1 polymer ?
#
loop_
_entity_poly.entity_id
_entity_poly.type
_entity_poly.pdbx_seq_one_letter_code
_entity_poly.pdbx_strand_id
1 'polypeptide(L)'
;MSAAWARVAGGTVVAAVFTVLPAGGCSGPPRPVLPASEPARSELIKAAQQVLVDRCMTARGTAGQPVSQEDALFGTDPAELEVTLATGYTVRTHTDGCLAQAHRHLYGDQARWFRAEVTVNNLRPEARARLRDDPRYRAALARRAACPDKDTCCARESGLDDMRARLEPARLAEVRAAHREDIATYDQLRDRALHRAARLLAGRATPSPKGPAPS
;
A
#
# COMPACT_ATOMS: atom_id res chain seq x y z
N MET A 1 -30.18 -52.60 -46.06
CA MET A 1 -28.70 -52.55 -46.17
C MET A 1 -28.17 -52.40 -44.74
N SER A 2 -28.08 -53.50 -43.99
CA SER A 2 -26.88 -54.35 -43.80
C SER A 2 -25.76 -53.58 -43.09
N ALA A 3 -25.19 -53.97 -41.96
CA ALA A 3 -25.24 -55.23 -41.22
C ALA A 3 -24.90 -55.00 -39.74
N ALA A 4 -25.41 -55.90 -38.91
CA ALA A 4 -25.13 -56.04 -37.49
C ALA A 4 -23.75 -56.69 -37.24
N TRP A 5 -23.11 -56.36 -36.12
CA TRP A 5 -22.25 -57.31 -35.38
C TRP A 5 -22.39 -57.07 -33.88
N ALA A 6 -22.92 -58.08 -33.18
CA ALA A 6 -22.78 -58.27 -31.75
C ALA A 6 -21.58 -59.21 -31.51
N ARG A 7 -20.78 -58.96 -30.46
CA ARG A 7 -20.04 -59.99 -29.73
C ARG A 7 -19.93 -59.65 -28.25
N VAL A 8 -19.87 -60.72 -27.47
CA VAL A 8 -20.21 -60.90 -26.07
C VAL A 8 -18.95 -61.07 -25.22
N ALA A 9 -19.07 -60.66 -23.95
CA ALA A 9 -18.42 -61.07 -22.70
C ALA A 9 -16.88 -61.18 -22.59
N GLY A 10 -16.40 -60.59 -21.50
CA GLY A 10 -15.12 -60.91 -20.87
C GLY A 10 -15.02 -60.14 -19.56
N GLY A 11 -15.65 -60.65 -18.50
CA GLY A 11 -15.58 -60.09 -17.16
C GLY A 11 -14.19 -60.32 -16.57
N THR A 12 -13.54 -59.23 -16.16
CA THR A 12 -12.35 -59.28 -15.31
C THR A 12 -12.63 -58.42 -14.09
N VAL A 13 -13.04 -59.06 -13.00
CA VAL A 13 -13.06 -58.41 -11.68
C VAL A 13 -11.61 -58.31 -11.24
N VAL A 14 -10.97 -57.17 -11.52
CA VAL A 14 -9.70 -56.81 -10.90
C VAL A 14 -10.05 -56.25 -9.53
N ALA A 15 -9.75 -57.02 -8.48
CA ALA A 15 -9.79 -56.52 -7.11
C ALA A 15 -8.74 -55.41 -6.98
N ALA A 16 -9.19 -54.16 -7.08
CA ALA A 16 -8.36 -52.99 -6.81
C ALA A 16 -8.11 -52.95 -5.29
N VAL A 17 -6.91 -53.37 -4.89
CA VAL A 17 -6.38 -53.09 -3.56
C VAL A 17 -6.20 -51.57 -3.48
N PHE A 18 -7.16 -50.88 -2.85
CA PHE A 18 -7.01 -49.49 -2.46
C PHE A 18 -5.97 -49.43 -1.34
N THR A 19 -4.71 -49.23 -1.70
CA THR A 19 -3.70 -48.70 -0.78
C THR A 19 -4.15 -47.30 -0.37
N VAL A 20 -4.74 -47.20 0.81
CA VAL A 20 -4.99 -45.93 1.49
C VAL A 20 -3.63 -45.36 1.85
N LEU A 21 -3.09 -44.47 1.00
CA LEU A 21 -1.99 -43.61 1.40
C LEU A 21 -2.52 -42.69 2.50
N PRO A 22 -1.87 -42.59 3.66
CA PRO A 22 -2.21 -41.56 4.63
C PRO A 22 -1.99 -40.21 3.93
N ALA A 23 -3.06 -39.43 3.80
CA ALA A 23 -2.97 -38.04 3.41
C ALA A 23 -2.14 -37.32 4.48
N GLY A 24 -0.84 -37.19 4.24
CA GLY A 24 0.03 -36.29 4.99
C GLY A 24 -0.55 -34.90 4.82
N GLY A 25 -1.29 -34.42 5.83
CA GLY A 25 -1.81 -33.07 5.85
C GLY A 25 -0.64 -32.11 5.65
N CYS A 26 -0.71 -31.29 4.61
CA CYS A 26 0.25 -30.21 4.39
C CYS A 26 0.12 -29.22 5.55
N SER A 27 0.85 -29.45 6.64
CA SER A 27 1.09 -28.45 7.68
C SER A 27 2.00 -27.38 7.07
N GLY A 28 1.41 -26.48 6.29
CA GLY A 28 2.09 -25.27 5.84
C GLY A 28 2.56 -24.47 7.07
N PRO A 29 3.63 -23.67 6.92
CA PRO A 29 4.11 -22.85 8.03
C PRO A 29 2.96 -22.01 8.60
N PRO A 30 2.89 -21.85 9.94
CA PRO A 30 1.81 -21.10 10.58
C PRO A 30 1.73 -19.70 9.97
N ARG A 31 0.52 -19.31 9.54
CA ARG A 31 0.30 -17.97 8.99
C ARG A 31 0.51 -16.95 10.11
N PRO A 32 1.32 -15.90 9.88
CA PRO A 32 1.49 -14.84 10.86
C PRO A 32 0.13 -14.19 11.18
N VAL A 33 -0.15 -13.97 12.46
CA VAL A 33 -1.32 -13.19 12.88
C VAL A 33 -1.05 -11.72 12.57
N LEU A 34 -1.98 -11.08 11.87
CA LEU A 34 -1.85 -9.66 11.50
C LEU A 34 -2.44 -8.75 12.59
N PRO A 35 -1.85 -7.56 12.83
CA PRO A 35 -2.43 -6.59 13.75
C PRO A 35 -3.84 -6.16 13.33
N ALA A 36 -4.70 -5.91 14.31
CA ALA A 36 -6.08 -5.50 14.07
C ALA A 36 -6.22 -4.00 13.73
N SER A 37 -5.35 -3.14 14.27
CA SER A 37 -5.44 -1.68 14.08
C SER A 37 -4.57 -1.19 12.92
N GLU A 38 -5.07 -0.20 12.17
CA GLU A 38 -4.32 0.41 11.08
C GLU A 38 -2.98 1.04 11.48
N PRO A 39 -2.84 1.69 12.66
CA PRO A 39 -1.54 2.15 13.13
C PRO A 39 -0.55 1.00 13.27
N ALA A 40 -0.93 -0.11 13.92
CA ALA A 40 -0.05 -1.25 14.11
C ALA A 40 0.30 -1.96 12.79
N ARG A 41 -0.63 -2.01 11.84
CA ARG A 41 -0.37 -2.51 10.47
C ARG A 41 0.65 -1.63 9.74
N SER A 42 0.52 -0.31 9.87
CA SER A 42 1.48 0.66 9.30
C SER A 42 2.88 0.46 9.88
N GLU A 43 2.98 0.34 11.21
CA GLU A 43 4.27 0.12 11.88
C GLU A 43 4.91 -1.21 11.48
N LEU A 44 4.11 -2.27 11.28
CA LEU A 44 4.63 -3.55 10.78
C LEU A 44 5.25 -3.43 9.38
N ILE A 45 4.59 -2.71 8.47
CA ILE A 45 5.10 -2.45 7.12
C ILE A 45 6.37 -1.61 7.17
N LYS A 46 6.39 -0.53 7.98
CA LYS A 46 7.57 0.33 8.16
C LYS A 46 8.76 -0.46 8.72
N ALA A 47 8.54 -1.28 9.73
CA ALA A 47 9.57 -2.13 10.29
C ALA A 47 10.13 -3.08 9.22
N ALA A 48 9.27 -3.76 8.45
CA ALA A 48 9.71 -4.63 7.36
C ALA A 48 10.48 -3.87 6.26
N GLN A 49 10.08 -2.64 5.93
CA GLN A 49 10.79 -1.79 4.98
C GLN A 49 12.19 -1.45 5.48
N GLN A 50 12.35 -1.02 6.74
CA GLN A 50 13.66 -0.73 7.33
C GLN A 50 14.60 -1.93 7.20
N VAL A 51 14.10 -3.12 7.50
CA VAL A 51 14.85 -4.38 7.38
C VAL A 51 15.34 -4.65 5.96
N LEU A 52 14.50 -4.40 4.96
CA LEU A 52 14.85 -4.61 3.56
C LEU A 52 15.89 -3.58 3.10
N VAL A 53 15.72 -2.32 3.51
CA VAL A 53 16.66 -1.24 3.22
C VAL A 53 18.03 -1.56 3.84
N ASP A 54 18.10 -1.91 5.12
CA ASP A 54 19.36 -2.23 5.82
C ASP A 54 20.12 -3.39 5.14
N ARG A 55 19.39 -4.42 4.70
CA ARG A 55 19.97 -5.55 3.95
C ARG A 55 20.54 -5.11 2.62
N CYS A 56 19.81 -4.28 1.88
CA CYS A 56 20.27 -3.74 0.60
C CYS A 56 21.51 -2.85 0.78
N MET A 57 21.51 -1.96 1.77
CA MET A 57 22.65 -1.09 2.07
C MET A 57 23.90 -1.89 2.44
N THR A 58 23.74 -2.93 3.26
CA THR A 58 24.83 -3.84 3.63
C THR A 58 25.40 -4.57 2.41
N ALA A 59 24.52 -5.11 1.56
CA ALA A 59 24.93 -5.83 0.34
C ALA A 59 25.72 -4.93 -0.63
N ARG A 60 25.26 -3.67 -0.81
CA ARG A 60 25.97 -2.68 -1.64
C ARG A 60 27.32 -2.30 -1.06
N GLY A 61 27.42 -2.13 0.26
CA GLY A 61 28.70 -1.88 0.94
C GLY A 61 29.70 -3.03 0.76
N THR A 62 29.25 -4.27 0.86
CA THR A 62 30.11 -5.46 0.65
C THR A 62 30.56 -5.64 -0.81
N ALA A 63 29.81 -5.11 -1.77
CA ALA A 63 30.16 -5.14 -3.19
C ALA A 63 31.21 -4.09 -3.58
N GLY A 64 31.60 -3.19 -2.66
CA GLY A 64 32.64 -2.18 -2.89
C GLY A 64 32.27 -1.11 -3.91
N GLN A 65 30.97 -0.93 -4.23
CA GLN A 65 30.52 0.09 -5.17
C GLN A 65 30.62 1.49 -4.55
N PRO A 66 31.42 2.41 -5.14
CA PRO A 66 31.58 3.77 -4.63
C PRO A 66 30.37 4.62 -5.07
N VAL A 67 29.25 4.44 -4.39
CA VAL A 67 28.06 5.29 -4.51
C VAL A 67 27.85 6.00 -3.18
N SER A 68 27.33 7.24 -3.20
CA SER A 68 26.98 7.93 -1.96
C SER A 68 25.89 7.17 -1.20
N GLN A 69 25.77 7.42 0.11
CA GLN A 69 24.74 6.78 0.92
C GLN A 69 23.34 7.18 0.41
N GLU A 70 23.18 8.43 0.02
CA GLU A 70 21.98 9.00 -0.56
C GLU A 70 21.62 8.30 -1.87
N ASP A 71 22.56 8.16 -2.81
CA ASP A 71 22.37 7.46 -4.08
C ASP A 71 22.02 5.99 -3.88
N ALA A 72 22.65 5.33 -2.91
CA ALA A 72 22.34 3.94 -2.59
C ALA A 72 20.92 3.78 -2.03
N LEU A 73 20.49 4.72 -1.18
CA LEU A 73 19.19 4.69 -0.54
C LEU A 73 18.06 5.06 -1.50
N PHE A 74 18.21 6.19 -2.18
CA PHE A 74 17.17 6.83 -2.99
C PHE A 74 17.24 6.46 -4.47
N GLY A 75 18.40 6.05 -4.98
CA GLY A 75 18.62 5.80 -6.41
C GLY A 75 19.35 6.95 -7.11
N THR A 76 19.87 6.67 -8.30
CA THR A 76 20.65 7.60 -9.14
C THR A 76 20.02 7.87 -10.49
N ASP A 77 19.14 6.98 -10.96
CA ASP A 77 18.52 7.16 -12.27
C ASP A 77 17.59 8.37 -12.24
N PRO A 78 17.43 9.15 -13.33
CA PRO A 78 16.44 10.21 -13.35
C PRO A 78 15.08 9.62 -13.00
N ALA A 79 14.37 10.23 -12.04
CA ALA A 79 13.15 9.66 -11.47
C ALA A 79 12.20 9.14 -12.57
N GLU A 80 12.03 7.82 -12.64
CA GLU A 80 11.33 7.16 -13.74
C GLU A 80 9.80 7.16 -13.54
N LEU A 81 9.34 7.36 -12.31
CA LEU A 81 7.92 7.40 -11.99
C LEU A 81 7.51 8.81 -11.57
N GLU A 82 6.42 9.29 -12.16
CA GLU A 82 5.81 10.57 -11.81
C GLU A 82 4.28 10.49 -11.78
N VAL A 83 3.69 11.33 -10.93
CA VAL A 83 2.25 11.53 -10.84
C VAL A 83 2.00 13.03 -10.75
N THR A 84 1.26 13.57 -11.72
CA THR A 84 0.75 14.94 -11.67
C THR A 84 -0.57 14.97 -10.93
N LEU A 85 -0.61 15.71 -9.83
CA LEU A 85 -1.78 15.89 -8.99
C LEU A 85 -2.77 16.88 -9.62
N ALA A 86 -4.04 16.77 -9.27
CA ALA A 86 -5.08 17.75 -9.65
C ALA A 86 -4.77 19.18 -9.15
N THR A 87 -3.88 19.31 -8.16
CA THR A 87 -3.37 20.60 -7.65
C THR A 87 -2.30 21.22 -8.54
N GLY A 88 -1.83 20.53 -9.58
CA GLY A 88 -0.77 20.96 -10.49
C GLY A 88 0.66 20.60 -10.06
N TYR A 89 0.84 20.07 -8.85
CA TYR A 89 2.14 19.57 -8.40
C TYR A 89 2.45 18.19 -9.00
N THR A 90 3.71 17.95 -9.33
CA THR A 90 4.19 16.63 -9.77
C THR A 90 5.02 15.99 -8.66
N VAL A 91 4.64 14.78 -8.26
CA VAL A 91 5.39 13.95 -7.32
C VAL A 91 6.20 12.94 -8.13
N ARG A 92 7.47 12.78 -7.80
CA ARG A 92 8.41 11.91 -8.51
C ARG A 92 9.08 10.94 -7.55
N THR A 93 9.42 9.75 -8.04
CA THR A 93 10.24 8.79 -7.29
C THR A 93 11.15 8.01 -8.23
N HIS A 94 12.29 7.60 -7.70
CA HIS A 94 13.22 6.71 -8.38
C HIS A 94 12.69 5.27 -8.35
N THR A 95 13.05 4.50 -9.38
CA THR A 95 12.78 3.07 -9.50
C THR A 95 13.99 2.23 -9.10
N ASP A 96 15.12 2.85 -8.80
CA ASP A 96 16.33 2.22 -8.30
C ASP A 96 16.62 2.61 -6.84
N GLY A 97 17.79 2.24 -6.35
CA GLY A 97 18.11 2.36 -4.92
C GLY A 97 17.41 1.35 -4.00
N CYS A 98 17.79 1.39 -2.73
CA CYS A 98 17.33 0.44 -1.72
C CYS A 98 15.86 0.64 -1.30
N LEU A 99 15.34 1.87 -1.33
CA LEU A 99 13.92 2.13 -1.06
C LEU A 99 13.02 1.55 -2.14
N ALA A 100 13.34 1.78 -3.42
CA ALA A 100 12.55 1.22 -4.53
C ALA A 100 12.56 -0.31 -4.52
N GLN A 101 13.71 -0.92 -4.19
CA GLN A 101 13.81 -2.37 -4.02
C GLN A 101 12.90 -2.88 -2.88
N ALA A 102 12.90 -2.19 -1.73
CA ALA A 102 12.01 -2.54 -0.62
C ALA A 102 10.52 -2.41 -1.01
N HIS A 103 10.14 -1.34 -1.72
CA HIS A 103 8.78 -1.16 -2.22
C HIS A 103 8.36 -2.28 -3.19
N ARG A 104 9.21 -2.66 -4.14
CA ARG A 104 8.94 -3.80 -5.03
C ARG A 104 8.76 -5.11 -4.27
N HIS A 105 9.58 -5.34 -3.24
CA HIS A 105 9.45 -6.51 -2.41
C HIS A 105 8.12 -6.52 -1.64
N LEU A 106 7.73 -5.41 -1.02
CA LEU A 106 6.53 -5.33 -0.20
C LEU A 106 5.24 -5.26 -1.03
N TYR A 107 5.16 -4.37 -2.01
CA TYR A 107 3.93 -4.09 -2.75
C TYR A 107 3.84 -4.85 -4.08
N GLY A 108 4.98 -5.21 -4.67
CA GLY A 108 5.07 -5.84 -5.99
C GLY A 108 5.31 -4.81 -7.08
N ASP A 109 4.27 -4.48 -7.84
CA ASP A 109 4.33 -3.45 -8.87
C ASP A 109 4.50 -2.06 -8.24
N GLN A 110 5.72 -1.52 -8.34
CA GLN A 110 6.05 -0.21 -7.78
C GLN A 110 5.31 0.93 -8.48
N ALA A 111 5.12 0.87 -9.80
CA ALA A 111 4.44 1.93 -10.54
C ALA A 111 2.97 2.01 -10.12
N ARG A 112 2.30 0.85 -10.01
CA ARG A 112 0.92 0.76 -9.55
C ARG A 112 0.76 1.20 -8.09
N TRP A 113 1.69 0.79 -7.21
CA TRP A 113 1.70 1.23 -5.82
C TRP A 113 1.91 2.73 -5.69
N PHE A 114 2.91 3.28 -6.38
CA PHE A 114 3.26 4.69 -6.29
C PHE A 114 2.10 5.59 -6.74
N ARG A 115 1.46 5.25 -7.87
CA ARG A 115 0.26 5.97 -8.34
C ARG A 115 -0.85 5.95 -7.30
N ALA A 116 -1.20 4.77 -6.79
CA ALA A 116 -2.30 4.62 -5.85
C ALA A 116 -2.02 5.33 -4.51
N GLU A 117 -0.79 5.20 -3.97
CA GLU A 117 -0.40 5.85 -2.72
C GLU A 117 -0.40 7.38 -2.85
N VAL A 118 0.22 7.92 -3.92
CA VAL A 118 0.25 9.36 -4.16
C VAL A 118 -1.17 9.90 -4.31
N THR A 119 -2.04 9.25 -5.07
CA THR A 119 -3.44 9.67 -5.22
C THR A 119 -4.18 9.66 -3.87
N VAL A 120 -4.14 8.54 -3.13
CA VAL A 120 -4.86 8.39 -1.87
C VAL A 120 -4.40 9.40 -0.81
N ASN A 121 -3.09 9.65 -0.73
CA ASN A 121 -2.53 10.64 0.20
C ASN A 121 -2.88 12.08 -0.17
N ASN A 122 -3.35 12.33 -1.40
CA ASN A 122 -3.66 13.67 -1.91
C ASN A 122 -5.16 13.95 -2.12
N LEU A 123 -6.07 13.03 -1.76
CA LEU A 123 -7.52 13.24 -1.89
C LEU A 123 -8.03 14.48 -1.13
N ARG A 124 -7.48 14.76 0.06
CA ARG A 124 -7.83 15.96 0.85
C ARG A 124 -7.31 17.26 0.21
N PRO A 125 -6.01 17.36 -0.15
CA PRO A 125 -5.51 18.49 -0.95
C PRO A 125 -6.34 18.77 -2.21
N GLU A 126 -6.72 17.74 -2.94
CA GLU A 126 -7.57 17.88 -4.13
C GLU A 126 -8.97 18.40 -3.78
N ALA A 127 -9.64 17.81 -2.78
CA ALA A 127 -10.95 18.29 -2.34
C ALA A 127 -10.93 19.77 -1.93
N ARG A 128 -9.84 20.21 -1.29
CA ARG A 128 -9.61 21.62 -0.95
C ARG A 128 -9.36 22.49 -2.17
N ALA A 129 -8.69 21.98 -3.21
CA ALA A 129 -8.56 22.70 -4.47
C ALA A 129 -9.93 22.91 -5.13
N ARG A 130 -10.74 21.84 -5.26
CA ARG A 130 -12.11 21.93 -5.77
C ARG A 130 -12.99 22.86 -4.92
N LEU A 131 -12.83 22.86 -3.60
CA LEU A 131 -13.52 23.81 -2.72
C LEU A 131 -13.12 25.27 -2.99
N ARG A 132 -11.81 25.54 -3.15
CA ARG A 132 -11.33 26.88 -3.53
C ARG A 132 -11.86 27.34 -4.88
N ASP A 133 -12.25 26.41 -5.75
CA ASP A 133 -12.84 26.71 -7.04
C ASP A 133 -14.35 26.95 -7.02
N ASP A 134 -15.03 26.62 -5.91
CA ASP A 134 -16.46 26.83 -5.75
C ASP A 134 -16.80 28.33 -5.66
N PRO A 135 -17.65 28.88 -6.56
CA PRO A 135 -18.02 30.30 -6.54
C PRO A 135 -18.62 30.77 -5.22
N ARG A 136 -19.37 29.93 -4.52
CA ARG A 136 -20.00 30.28 -3.23
C ARG A 136 -18.94 30.39 -2.14
N TYR A 137 -17.96 29.49 -2.16
CA TYR A 137 -16.83 29.52 -1.24
C TYR A 137 -15.91 30.72 -1.52
N ARG A 138 -15.62 31.02 -2.79
CA ARG A 138 -14.87 32.23 -3.20
C ARG A 138 -15.55 33.51 -2.76
N ALA A 139 -16.87 33.61 -2.89
CA ALA A 139 -17.62 34.77 -2.41
C ALA A 139 -17.54 34.93 -0.88
N ALA A 140 -17.63 33.84 -0.13
CA ALA A 140 -17.46 33.88 1.34
C ALA A 140 -16.03 34.25 1.75
N LEU A 141 -15.01 33.74 1.03
CA LEU A 141 -13.62 34.15 1.22
C LEU A 141 -13.42 35.65 0.99
N ALA A 142 -14.01 36.20 -0.08
CA ALA A 142 -13.93 37.63 -0.38
C ALA A 142 -14.58 38.49 0.72
N ARG A 143 -15.75 38.09 1.23
CA ARG A 143 -16.38 38.76 2.38
C ARG A 143 -15.51 38.70 3.62
N ARG A 144 -14.90 37.54 3.90
CA ARG A 144 -14.00 37.37 5.06
C ARG A 144 -12.76 38.27 4.95
N ALA A 145 -12.18 38.38 3.75
CA ALA A 145 -11.00 39.18 3.49
C ALA A 145 -11.25 40.70 3.62
N ALA A 146 -12.50 41.14 3.50
CA ALA A 146 -12.90 42.53 3.72
C ALA A 146 -13.07 42.90 5.21
N CYS A 147 -13.03 41.92 6.13
CA CYS A 147 -13.17 42.18 7.55
C CYS A 147 -11.93 42.86 8.14
N PRO A 148 -12.09 43.82 9.07
CA PRO A 148 -10.98 44.34 9.86
C PRO A 148 -10.27 43.23 10.64
N ASP A 149 -8.96 43.41 10.85
CA ASP A 149 -8.18 42.52 11.70
C ASP A 149 -8.80 42.40 13.08
N LYS A 150 -8.85 41.16 13.60
CA LYS A 150 -9.42 40.80 14.92
C LYS A 150 -10.93 41.03 15.08
N ASP A 151 -11.66 41.48 14.06
CA ASP A 151 -13.12 41.54 14.10
C ASP A 151 -13.72 40.13 13.93
N THR A 152 -14.06 39.53 15.08
CA THR A 152 -14.65 38.18 15.13
C THR A 152 -16.13 38.15 14.76
N CYS A 153 -16.84 39.28 14.84
CA CYS A 153 -18.24 39.36 14.42
C CYS A 153 -18.34 39.40 12.91
N CYS A 154 -17.59 40.30 12.25
CA CYS A 154 -17.47 40.31 10.80
C CYS A 154 -16.97 38.95 10.27
N ALA A 155 -15.99 38.34 10.94
CA ALA A 155 -15.50 37.00 10.60
C ALA A 155 -16.62 35.97 10.48
N ARG A 156 -17.50 35.93 11.48
CA ARG A 156 -18.61 34.98 11.57
C ARG A 156 -19.67 35.28 10.51
N GLU A 157 -20.04 36.55 10.37
CA GLU A 157 -21.05 37.01 9.40
C GLU A 157 -20.60 36.84 7.95
N SER A 158 -19.30 36.73 7.68
CA SER A 158 -18.81 36.36 6.36
C SER A 158 -19.38 35.03 5.86
N GLY A 159 -19.77 34.13 6.78
CA GLY A 159 -20.31 32.80 6.49
C GLY A 159 -19.26 31.83 5.93
N LEU A 160 -17.97 32.17 6.01
CA LEU A 160 -16.90 31.32 5.48
C LEU A 160 -16.84 29.96 6.19
N ASP A 161 -16.94 29.95 7.52
CA ASP A 161 -16.85 28.72 8.31
C ASP A 161 -18.06 27.80 8.05
N ASP A 162 -19.27 28.35 7.94
CA ASP A 162 -20.47 27.60 7.57
C ASP A 162 -20.34 26.98 6.17
N MET A 163 -19.83 27.75 5.20
CA MET A 163 -19.58 27.24 3.86
C MET A 163 -18.53 26.13 3.86
N ARG A 164 -17.44 26.28 4.63
CA ARG A 164 -16.42 25.23 4.76
C ARG A 164 -17.00 23.96 5.38
N ALA A 165 -17.71 24.09 6.50
CA ALA A 165 -18.31 22.97 7.21
C ALA A 165 -19.27 22.17 6.34
N ARG A 166 -20.05 22.84 5.48
CA ARG A 166 -20.97 22.20 4.56
C ARG A 166 -20.30 21.62 3.31
N LEU A 167 -19.40 22.37 2.67
CA LEU A 167 -18.87 22.02 1.35
C LEU A 167 -17.64 21.10 1.41
N GLU A 168 -16.75 21.23 2.41
CA GLU A 168 -15.51 20.44 2.48
C GLU A 168 -15.79 18.91 2.55
N PRO A 169 -16.74 18.41 3.38
CA PRO A 169 -17.08 17.00 3.39
C PRO A 169 -17.67 16.51 2.06
N ALA A 170 -18.52 17.32 1.41
CA ALA A 170 -19.11 16.99 0.12
C ALA A 170 -18.05 16.88 -0.98
N ARG A 171 -17.11 17.84 -1.05
CA ARG A 171 -15.99 17.78 -2.00
C ARG A 171 -15.09 16.58 -1.77
N LEU A 172 -14.84 16.21 -0.50
CA LEU A 172 -14.06 15.02 -0.20
C LEU A 172 -14.78 13.72 -0.59
N ALA A 173 -16.10 13.66 -0.42
CA ALA A 173 -16.90 12.52 -0.87
C ALA A 173 -16.89 12.39 -2.41
N GLU A 174 -17.04 13.49 -3.13
CA GLU A 174 -16.93 13.53 -4.60
C GLU A 174 -15.56 13.06 -5.09
N VAL A 175 -14.48 13.55 -4.47
CA VAL A 175 -13.10 13.14 -4.80
C VAL A 175 -12.89 11.65 -4.53
N ARG A 176 -13.35 11.14 -3.38
CA ARG A 176 -13.28 9.70 -3.07
C ARG A 176 -14.06 8.85 -4.07
N ALA A 177 -15.25 9.29 -4.48
CA ALA A 177 -16.06 8.58 -5.46
C ALA A 177 -15.39 8.55 -6.84
N ALA A 178 -14.71 9.65 -7.22
CA ALA A 178 -13.92 9.73 -8.45
C ALA A 178 -12.69 8.80 -8.42
N HIS A 179 -12.05 8.66 -7.26
CA HIS A 179 -10.84 7.83 -7.06
C HIS A 179 -11.11 6.48 -6.41
N ARG A 180 -12.33 5.93 -6.52
CA ARG A 180 -12.70 4.66 -5.87
C ARG A 180 -11.80 3.49 -6.30
N GLU A 181 -11.34 3.48 -7.54
CA GLU A 181 -10.47 2.43 -8.09
C GLU A 181 -9.02 2.55 -7.58
N ASP A 182 -8.52 3.77 -7.43
CA ASP A 182 -7.21 4.03 -6.83
C ASP A 182 -7.20 3.64 -5.35
N ILE A 183 -8.28 3.96 -4.62
CA ILE A 183 -8.46 3.57 -3.21
C ILE A 183 -8.48 2.04 -3.08
N ALA A 184 -9.30 1.36 -3.88
CA ALA A 184 -9.36 -0.12 -3.86
C ALA A 184 -8.00 -0.75 -4.22
N THR A 185 -7.27 -0.15 -5.16
CA THR A 185 -5.92 -0.57 -5.53
C THR A 185 -4.93 -0.38 -4.39
N TYR A 186 -4.97 0.77 -3.72
CA TYR A 186 -4.12 1.06 -2.56
C TYR A 186 -4.35 0.03 -1.45
N ASP A 187 -5.61 -0.22 -1.08
CA ASP A 187 -5.97 -1.17 -0.03
C ASP A 187 -5.48 -2.59 -0.37
N GLN A 188 -5.70 -3.03 -1.62
CA GLN A 188 -5.23 -4.34 -2.08
C GLN A 188 -3.70 -4.49 -1.98
N LEU A 189 -2.96 -3.45 -2.39
CA LEU A 189 -1.49 -3.47 -2.36
C LEU A 189 -0.96 -3.42 -0.93
N ARG A 190 -1.60 -2.63 -0.06
CA ARG A 190 -1.27 -2.52 1.35
C ARG A 190 -1.53 -3.81 2.11
N ASP A 191 -2.64 -4.50 1.85
CA ASP A 191 -2.92 -5.82 2.40
C ASP A 191 -1.85 -6.85 2.00
N ARG A 192 -1.44 -6.84 0.73
CA ARG A 192 -0.34 -7.70 0.26
C ARG A 192 0.97 -7.39 0.99
N ALA A 193 1.32 -6.12 1.11
CA ALA A 193 2.52 -5.67 1.81
C ALA A 193 2.49 -6.07 3.28
N LEU A 194 1.34 -5.95 3.95
CA LEU A 194 1.16 -6.37 5.33
C LEU A 194 1.44 -7.87 5.52
N HIS A 195 0.93 -8.72 4.64
CA HIS A 195 1.20 -10.16 4.68
C HIS A 195 2.68 -10.49 4.42
N ARG A 196 3.33 -9.77 3.49
CA ARG A 196 4.76 -9.94 3.22
C ARG A 196 5.62 -9.48 4.39
N ALA A 197 5.30 -8.34 4.98
CA ALA A 197 5.95 -7.79 6.16
C ALA A 197 5.88 -8.77 7.34
N ALA A 198 4.69 -9.31 7.61
CA ALA A 198 4.49 -10.27 8.69
C ALA A 198 5.33 -11.55 8.49
N ARG A 199 5.41 -12.09 7.27
CA ARG A 199 6.27 -13.25 6.98
C ARG A 199 7.76 -12.93 7.12
N LEU A 200 8.19 -11.77 6.63
CA LEU A 200 9.57 -11.32 6.70
C LEU A 200 10.05 -11.21 8.16
N LEU A 201 9.20 -10.70 9.04
CA LEU A 201 9.51 -10.47 10.45
C LEU A 201 9.30 -11.71 11.32
N ALA A 202 8.35 -12.59 10.98
CA ALA A 202 8.15 -13.87 11.67
C ALA A 202 9.36 -14.80 11.52
N GLY A 203 10.03 -14.79 10.36
CA GLY A 203 11.28 -15.54 10.13
C GLY A 203 12.51 -15.00 10.89
N ARG A 204 12.34 -14.00 11.78
CA ARG A 204 13.42 -13.35 12.53
C ARG A 204 13.42 -13.59 14.04
N ALA A 205 12.38 -14.20 14.62
CA ALA A 205 12.49 -14.77 15.97
C ALA A 205 13.32 -16.07 15.85
N THR A 206 14.50 -16.27 16.47
CA THR A 206 14.99 -15.88 17.82
C THR A 206 16.53 -15.70 17.87
N PRO A 207 17.09 -14.84 18.74
CA PRO A 207 18.26 -15.20 19.54
C PRO A 207 17.79 -15.96 20.79
N SER A 208 18.33 -17.15 21.03
CA SER A 208 18.05 -17.94 22.23
C SER A 208 18.31 -17.14 23.51
N PRO A 209 17.50 -17.31 24.58
CA PRO A 209 17.86 -16.78 25.88
C PRO A 209 19.14 -17.47 26.36
N LYS A 210 20.22 -16.70 26.58
CA LYS A 210 21.39 -17.18 27.32
C LYS A 210 20.88 -17.70 28.67
N GLY A 211 21.09 -18.99 28.92
CA GLY A 211 20.85 -19.58 30.23
C GLY A 211 21.68 -18.89 31.32
N PRO A 212 21.24 -18.95 32.59
CA PRO A 212 21.94 -18.28 33.68
C PRO A 212 23.35 -18.85 33.84
N ALA A 213 24.33 -17.96 34.05
CA ALA A 213 25.69 -18.34 34.34
C ALA A 213 25.76 -19.15 35.66
N PRO A 214 26.55 -20.23 35.73
CA PRO A 214 26.77 -20.94 36.99
C PRO A 214 27.49 -20.04 37.99
N SER A 215 27.07 -20.15 39.25
CA SER A 215 27.64 -19.46 40.42
C SER A 215 29.06 -19.93 40.75
#